data_AF-A0A846AAI6-F1
#
_entry.id   AF-A0A846AAI6-F1
#
_cell.length_a   1.000
_cell.length_b   1.000
_cell.length_c   1.000
_cell.angle_alpha   90.00
_cell.angle_beta   90.00
_cell.angle_gamma   90.00
#
_symmetry.space_group_name_H-M   'P 1'
#
loop_
_entity.id
_entity.type
_entity.pdbx_description
1 polymer ?
#
loop_
_entity_poly.entity_id
_entity_poly.type
_entity_poly.pdbx_seq_one_letter_code
_entity_poly.pdbx_strand_id
1 'polypeptide(L)'
;MRGSNNTFNIIHTASVIKAYIYPIKQSNDFEFSAMSRRQQVQLFSTNKLIYIVSPEDIVLQKLRWYKIADNYSQKQWRDVLGVLKARRKILDFNYLRLWSNYLKLTPELEKAFDETNLT
;
A
#
# COMPACT_ATOMS: atom_id res chain seq x y z
N MET A 1 0.03 -26.08 19.04
CA MET A 1 0.29 -25.99 17.58
C MET A 1 0.45 -24.52 17.20
N ARG A 2 1.64 -24.06 16.81
CA ARG A 2 1.84 -22.71 16.24
C ARG A 2 1.52 -22.80 14.74
N GLY A 3 0.26 -22.57 14.37
CA GLY A 3 -0.18 -22.59 12.97
C GLY A 3 0.39 -21.41 12.20
N SER A 4 0.98 -21.66 11.03
CA SER A 4 1.57 -20.66 10.16
C SER A 4 0.51 -19.71 9.62
N ASN A 5 0.66 -18.41 9.92
CA ASN A 5 -0.11 -17.28 9.38
C ASN A 5 0.15 -17.11 7.87
N ASN A 6 -0.39 -18.00 7.05
CA ASN A 6 -0.13 -18.00 5.62
C ASN A 6 -1.09 -17.04 4.91
N THR A 7 -0.54 -15.96 4.36
CA THR A 7 -1.14 -15.25 3.23
C THR A 7 -1.49 -16.26 2.15
N PHE A 8 -2.66 -16.14 1.53
CA PHE A 8 -3.09 -17.07 0.50
C PHE A 8 -3.71 -16.31 -0.67
N ASN A 9 -3.91 -17.00 -1.78
CA ASN A 9 -4.64 -16.45 -2.91
C ASN A 9 -5.84 -17.33 -3.24
N ILE A 10 -6.86 -16.70 -3.80
CA ILE A 10 -8.05 -17.36 -4.35
C ILE A 10 -8.04 -17.03 -5.84
N ILE A 11 -8.13 -18.07 -6.68
CA ILE A 11 -8.18 -17.92 -8.14
C ILE A 11 -9.55 -18.41 -8.59
N HIS A 12 -10.35 -17.51 -9.16
CA HIS A 12 -11.57 -17.88 -9.86
C HIS A 12 -11.20 -18.21 -11.31
N THR A 13 -11.05 -19.51 -11.59
CA THR A 13 -10.49 -20.02 -12.85
C THR A 13 -11.32 -19.63 -14.07
N ALA A 14 -12.66 -19.64 -13.97
CA ALA A 14 -13.55 -19.33 -15.08
C ALA A 14 -13.39 -17.88 -15.59
N SER A 15 -13.09 -16.91 -14.71
CA SER A 15 -12.86 -15.51 -15.09
C SER A 15 -11.39 -15.11 -15.08
N VAL A 16 -10.48 -16.03 -14.74
CA VAL A 16 -9.04 -15.78 -14.57
C VAL A 16 -8.75 -14.62 -13.58
N ILE A 17 -9.62 -14.42 -12.59
CA ILE A 17 -9.44 -13.40 -11.54
C ILE A 17 -8.70 -14.02 -10.36
N LYS A 18 -7.71 -13.28 -9.84
CA LYS A 18 -6.94 -13.66 -8.67
C LYS A 18 -7.08 -12.62 -7.55
N ALA A 19 -7.49 -13.07 -6.38
CA ALA A 19 -7.52 -12.28 -5.16
C ALA A 19 -6.39 -12.75 -4.22
N TYR A 20 -5.66 -11.82 -3.62
CA TYR A 20 -4.65 -12.10 -2.61
C TYR A 20 -5.17 -11.68 -1.24
N ILE A 21 -5.10 -12.58 -0.26
CA ILE A 21 -5.61 -12.38 1.08
C ILE A 21 -4.44 -12.33 2.06
N TYR A 22 -4.36 -11.22 2.79
CA TYR A 22 -3.32 -10.94 3.77
C TYR A 22 -3.96 -10.74 5.16
N PRO A 23 -4.01 -11.78 6.01
CA PRO A 23 -4.50 -11.63 7.38
C PRO A 23 -3.60 -10.70 8.20
N ILE A 24 -4.21 -9.76 8.93
CA ILE A 24 -3.48 -8.81 9.78
C ILE A 24 -3.07 -9.51 11.08
N LYS A 25 -1.79 -9.35 11.44
CA LYS A 25 -1.22 -9.88 12.67
C LYS A 25 -1.42 -8.88 13.80
N GLN A 26 -1.73 -9.38 15.00
CA GLN A 26 -1.89 -8.53 16.20
C GLN A 26 -0.65 -7.68 16.52
N SER A 27 0.54 -8.10 16.09
CA SER A 27 1.80 -7.39 16.31
C SER A 27 2.19 -6.42 15.19
N ASN A 28 1.26 -6.05 14.29
CA ASN A 28 1.58 -5.21 13.14
C ASN A 28 0.85 -3.86 13.21
N ASP A 29 1.46 -2.92 13.93
CA ASP A 29 0.91 -1.59 14.19
C ASP A 29 0.58 -0.83 12.90
N PHE A 30 1.42 -0.99 11.86
CA PHE A 30 1.20 -0.36 10.56
C PHE A 30 -0.10 -0.84 9.91
N GLU A 31 -0.35 -2.14 9.87
CA GLU A 31 -1.56 -2.68 9.24
C GLU A 31 -2.82 -2.29 10.01
N PHE A 32 -2.77 -2.19 11.34
CA PHE A 32 -3.88 -1.66 12.13
C PHE A 32 -4.13 -0.17 11.85
N SER A 33 -3.07 0.62 11.71
CA SER A 33 -3.18 2.03 11.33
C SER A 33 -3.78 2.19 9.93
N ALA A 34 -3.30 1.41 8.96
CA ALA A 34 -3.82 1.41 7.60
C ALA A 34 -5.30 0.99 7.55
N MET A 35 -5.69 -0.02 8.34
CA MET A 35 -7.09 -0.46 8.42
C MET A 35 -8.00 0.55 9.08
N SER A 36 -7.56 1.26 10.12
CA SER A 36 -8.37 2.29 10.76
C SER A 36 -8.55 3.51 9.86
N ARG A 37 -7.60 3.77 8.95
CA ARG A 37 -7.59 4.86 7.97
C ARG A 37 -8.18 4.50 6.60
N ARG A 38 -8.71 3.28 6.43
CA ARG A 38 -9.33 2.86 5.16
C ARG A 38 -10.45 3.83 4.75
N GLN A 39 -10.54 4.13 3.46
CA GLN A 39 -11.48 5.09 2.89
C GLN A 39 -12.67 4.36 2.29
N GLN A 40 -13.87 4.84 2.56
CA GLN A 40 -15.08 4.32 1.92
C GLN A 40 -15.28 5.02 0.57
N VAL A 41 -15.47 4.23 -0.50
CA VAL A 41 -15.72 4.73 -1.86
C VAL A 41 -16.92 4.03 -2.46
N GLN A 42 -17.63 4.72 -3.35
CA GLN A 42 -18.73 4.14 -4.10
C GLN A 42 -18.22 3.52 -5.40
N LEU A 43 -18.52 2.24 -5.61
CA LEU A 43 -18.15 1.52 -6.83
C LEU A 43 -19.15 1.87 -7.94
N PHE A 44 -18.69 2.59 -8.96
CA PHE A 44 -19.54 3.10 -10.05
C PHE A 44 -20.40 2.03 -10.74
N SER A 45 -19.89 0.81 -10.89
CA SER A 45 -20.61 -0.27 -11.59
C SER A 45 -21.77 -0.88 -10.82
N THR A 46 -21.81 -0.74 -9.49
CA THR A 46 -22.80 -1.42 -8.63
C THR A 46 -23.46 -0.51 -7.60
N ASN A 47 -23.06 0.77 -7.54
CA ASN A 47 -23.43 1.74 -6.49
C ASN A 47 -23.16 1.27 -5.05
N LYS A 48 -22.42 0.18 -4.85
CA LYS A 48 -22.07 -0.34 -3.53
C LYS A 48 -20.91 0.45 -2.92
N LEU A 49 -20.97 0.59 -1.60
CA LEU A 49 -19.88 1.18 -0.81
C LEU A 49 -18.86 0.09 -0.48
N ILE A 50 -17.60 0.35 -0.79
CA ILE A 50 -16.47 -0.52 -0.49
C ILE A 50 -15.40 0.26 0.26
N TYR A 51 -14.59 -0.44 1.05
CA TYR A 51 -13.41 0.15 1.66
C TYR A 51 -12.19 -0.08 0.76
N ILE A 52 -11.42 0.99 0.56
CA ILE A 52 -10.10 0.95 -0.07
C ILE A 52 -9.05 1.51 0.89
N VAL A 53 -7.81 1.13 0.66
CA VAL A 53 -6.66 1.66 1.40
C VAL A 53 -6.46 3.15 1.10
N SER A 54 -5.90 3.89 2.06
CA SER A 54 -5.57 5.31 1.84
C SER A 54 -4.45 5.48 0.80
N PRO A 55 -4.32 6.67 0.18
CA PRO A 55 -3.21 6.99 -0.71
C PRO A 55 -1.82 6.84 -0.05
N GLU A 56 -1.69 7.17 1.23
CA GLU A 56 -0.43 7.04 1.96
C GLU A 56 -0.06 5.58 2.19
N ASP A 57 -1.02 4.78 2.62
CA ASP A 57 -0.80 3.37 2.95
C ASP A 57 -0.49 2.54 1.69
N ILE A 58 -1.10 2.86 0.53
CA ILE A 58 -0.73 2.20 -0.73
C ILE A 58 0.67 2.59 -1.21
N VAL A 59 1.12 3.82 -0.96
CA VAL A 59 2.51 4.24 -1.24
C VAL A 59 3.48 3.43 -0.38
N LEU A 60 3.26 3.40 0.93
CA LEU A 60 4.11 2.65 1.87
C LEU A 60 4.14 1.15 1.52
N GLN A 61 2.99 0.56 1.20
CA GLN A 61 2.92 -0.85 0.84
C GLN A 61 3.68 -1.17 -0.46
N LYS A 62 3.61 -0.28 -1.46
CA LYS A 62 4.35 -0.44 -2.72
C LYS A 62 5.85 -0.25 -2.54
N LEU A 63 6.28 0.67 -1.68
CA LEU A 63 7.68 0.82 -1.30
C LEU A 63 8.21 -0.45 -0.60
N ARG A 64 7.43 -1.07 0.29
CA ARG A 64 7.79 -2.39 0.88
C ARG A 64 8.01 -3.44 -0.20
N TRP A 65 7.10 -3.54 -1.17
CA TRP A 65 7.22 -4.53 -2.25
C TRP A 65 8.39 -4.25 -3.19
N TYR A 66 8.64 -2.97 -3.47
CA TYR A 66 9.81 -2.54 -4.24
C TYR A 66 11.09 -2.98 -3.53
N LYS A 67 11.21 -2.73 -2.23
CA LYS A 67 12.36 -3.14 -1.40
C LYS A 67 12.54 -4.66 -1.31
N ILE A 68 11.45 -5.42 -1.12
CA ILE A 68 11.49 -6.89 -1.06
C ILE A 68 11.91 -7.50 -2.41
N ALA A 69 11.55 -6.86 -3.53
CA ALA A 69 11.95 -7.28 -4.86
C ALA A 69 13.36 -6.76 -5.24
N ASP A 70 14.23 -6.54 -4.26
CA ASP A 70 15.57 -5.97 -4.39
C ASP A 70 15.62 -4.69 -5.27
N ASN A 71 14.57 -3.86 -5.19
CA ASN A 71 14.44 -2.62 -5.95
C ASN A 71 14.37 -2.80 -7.49
N TYR A 72 14.06 -4.01 -7.99
CA TYR A 72 13.97 -4.27 -9.43
C TYR A 72 12.58 -4.04 -10.02
N SER A 73 11.53 -3.95 -9.19
CA SER A 73 10.16 -3.81 -9.69
C SER A 73 9.82 -2.39 -10.14
N GLN A 74 10.18 -2.05 -11.38
CA GLN A 74 9.85 -0.77 -12.01
C GLN A 74 8.34 -0.46 -11.99
N LYS A 75 7.49 -1.50 -12.02
CA LYS A 75 6.04 -1.32 -11.89
C LYS A 75 5.65 -0.73 -10.54
N GLN A 76 6.17 -1.27 -9.44
CA GLN A 76 5.85 -0.75 -8.10
C GLN A 76 6.37 0.67 -7.93
N TRP A 77 7.57 0.96 -8.43
CA TRP A 77 8.14 2.32 -8.40
C TRP A 77 7.25 3.31 -9.16
N ARG A 78 6.88 3.01 -10.41
CA ARG A 78 5.98 3.88 -11.19
C ARG A 78 4.64 4.11 -10.51
N ASP A 79 4.08 3.08 -9.89
CA ASP A 79 2.82 3.22 -9.16
C ASP A 79 2.97 4.14 -7.94
N VAL A 80 4.09 4.08 -7.20
CA VAL A 80 4.40 5.01 -6.10
C VAL A 80 4.43 6.45 -6.62
N LEU A 81 5.23 6.73 -7.65
CA LEU A 81 5.36 8.08 -8.22
C LEU A 81 4.01 8.59 -8.74
N GLY A 82 3.21 7.70 -9.34
CA GLY A 82 1.88 8.01 -9.85
C GLY A 82 0.92 8.46 -8.75
N VAL A 83 0.85 7.72 -7.63
CA VAL A 83 0.00 8.10 -6.49
C VAL A 83 0.47 9.42 -5.87
N LEU A 84 1.78 9.57 -5.66
CA LEU A 84 2.36 10.80 -5.10
C LEU A 84 1.98 12.03 -5.92
N LYS A 85 2.16 11.98 -7.24
CA LYS A 85 1.80 13.10 -8.14
C LYS A 85 0.30 13.35 -8.19
N ALA A 86 -0.51 12.29 -8.31
CA ALA A 86 -1.96 12.41 -8.45
C ALA A 86 -2.66 12.90 -7.17
N ARG A 87 -2.14 12.54 -5.99
CA ARG A 87 -2.75 12.84 -4.69
C ARG A 87 -2.02 13.91 -3.87
N ARG A 88 -0.99 14.55 -4.43
CA ARG A 88 -0.11 15.51 -3.73
C ARG A 88 -0.79 16.52 -2.79
N LYS A 89 -1.99 17.00 -3.15
CA LYS A 89 -2.72 18.03 -2.39
C LYS A 89 -3.38 17.52 -1.11
N ILE A 90 -3.57 16.20 -1.00
CA ILE A 90 -4.32 15.58 0.10
C ILE A 90 -3.47 14.59 0.90
N LEU A 91 -2.19 14.43 0.53
CA LEU A 91 -1.29 13.49 1.20
C LEU A 91 -0.88 14.03 2.58
N ASP A 92 -0.91 13.14 3.56
CA ASP A 92 -0.31 13.35 4.87
C ASP A 92 1.18 12.95 4.85
N PHE A 93 2.04 13.93 4.57
CA PHE A 93 3.49 13.75 4.52
C PHE A 93 4.10 13.37 5.87
N ASN A 94 3.51 13.83 6.98
CA ASN A 94 3.99 13.48 8.31
C ASN A 94 3.74 12.00 8.60
N TYR A 95 2.57 11.49 8.23
CA TYR A 95 2.25 10.07 8.32
C TYR A 95 3.15 9.21 7.43
N LEU A 96 3.39 9.63 6.18
CA LEU A 96 4.32 8.94 5.28
C LEU A 96 5.72 8.81 5.88
N ARG A 97 6.28 9.91 6.42
CA ARG A 97 7.61 9.91 7.07
C ARG A 97 7.65 9.07 8.35
N LEU A 98 6.60 9.14 9.17
CA LEU A 98 6.48 8.36 10.40
C LEU A 98 6.56 6.85 10.09
N TRP A 99 5.71 6.39 9.17
CA TRP A 99 5.64 4.97 8.85
C TRP A 99 6.77 4.50 7.96
N SER A 100 7.32 5.34 7.09
CA SER A 100 8.53 4.97 6.35
C SER A 100 9.69 4.73 7.31
N ASN A 101 9.83 5.54 8.36
CA ASN A 101 10.86 5.31 9.38
C ASN A 101 10.63 3.98 10.12
N TYR A 102 9.42 3.75 10.62
CA TYR A 102 9.06 2.49 11.30
C TYR A 102 9.32 1.25 10.42
N LEU A 103 8.95 1.33 9.13
CA LEU A 103 9.08 0.24 8.17
C LEU A 103 10.48 0.14 7.53
N LYS A 104 11.42 1.03 7.89
CA LYS A 104 12.76 1.16 7.29
C LYS A 104 12.73 1.39 5.77
N LEU A 105 11.83 2.25 5.32
CA LEU A 105 11.62 2.66 3.92
C LEU A 105 11.99 4.13 3.65
N THR A 106 12.58 4.82 4.63
CA THR A 106 12.91 6.24 4.50
C THR A 106 13.75 6.56 3.25
N PRO A 107 14.83 5.82 2.92
CA PRO A 107 15.59 6.11 1.71
C PRO A 107 14.76 6.00 0.43
N GLU A 108 13.87 5.01 0.35
CA GLU A 108 13.01 4.81 -0.80
C GLU A 108 11.90 5.87 -0.89
N LEU A 109 11.38 6.34 0.25
CA LEU A 109 10.41 7.43 0.30
C LEU A 109 11.02 8.76 -0.14
N GLU A 110 12.18 9.14 0.41
CA GLU A 110 12.85 10.41 0.07
C GLU A 110 13.23 10.45 -1.41
N LYS A 111 13.75 9.34 -1.96
CA LYS A 111 13.98 9.22 -3.41
C LYS A 111 12.70 9.45 -4.22
N ALA A 112 11.56 8.94 -3.75
CA ALA A 112 10.28 9.13 -4.43
C ALA A 112 9.80 10.58 -4.35
N PHE A 113 10.04 11.28 -3.23
CA PHE A 113 9.75 12.72 -3.09
C PHE A 113 10.60 13.56 -4.04
N ASP A 114 11.90 13.26 -4.14
CA ASP A 114 12.80 13.96 -5.08
C ASP A 114 12.34 13.80 -6.54
N GLU A 115 12.08 12.56 -6.99
CA GLU A 115 11.62 12.29 -8.36
C GLU A 115 10.22 12.85 -8.68
N THR A 116 9.46 13.22 -7.65
CA THR A 116 8.12 13.82 -7.78
C THR A 116 8.11 15.32 -7.52
N ASN A 117 9.25 15.93 -7.15
CA ASN A 117 9.37 17.33 -6.71
C ASN A 117 8.41 17.65 -5.56
N LEU A 118 8.38 16.76 -4.56
CA LEU A 118 7.61 16.91 -3.31
C LEU A 118 8.50 17.17 -2.09
N THR A 119 9.80 17.41 -2.31
CA THR A 119 10.76 17.86 -1.31
C THR A 119 10.65 19.37 -1.03
#